data_AF-A0A0F7LP81-F1
#
_entry.id   AF-A0A0F7LP81-F1
#
_cell.length_a   1.000
_cell.length_b   1.000
_cell.length_c   1.000
_cell.angle_alpha   90.00
_cell.angle_beta   90.00
_cell.angle_gamma   90.00
#
_symmetry.space_group_name_H-M   'P 1'
#
loop_
_entity.id
_entity.type
_entity.pdbx_description
1 polymer ?
#
loop_
_entity_poly.entity_id
_entity_poly.type
_entity_poly.pdbx_seq_one_letter_code
_entity_poly.pdbx_strand_id
1 'polypeptide(L)'
;MLYAFSSDWATEVLYDRALGSVRWRWTYGGRGGGKSVEIARALVLLGAIEPMTILCAREFQNSINDSVLALLEAQIIDLGLSHVYKVLGTIPTPSYSLADLSP
;
A
#
# COMPACT_ATOMS: atom_id res chain seq x y z
N MET A 1 0.39 -20.45 16.09
CA MET A 1 1.20 -19.29 16.47
C MET A 1 1.65 -18.60 15.18
N LEU A 2 0.80 -17.74 14.61
CA LEU A 2 1.12 -17.00 13.39
C LEU A 2 1.65 -15.62 13.79
N TYR A 3 2.84 -15.31 13.33
CA TYR A 3 3.57 -14.07 13.62
C TYR A 3 2.78 -12.85 13.12
N ALA A 4 2.08 -12.16 14.01
CA ALA A 4 1.50 -10.84 13.75
C ALA A 4 2.59 -9.77 13.99
N PHE A 5 3.36 -9.44 12.94
CA PHE A 5 4.27 -8.30 12.94
C PHE A 5 3.66 -7.11 12.18
N SER A 6 2.38 -6.83 12.46
CA SER A 6 1.62 -5.75 11.84
C SER A 6 0.73 -5.12 12.91
N SER A 7 1.27 -4.11 13.59
CA SER A 7 0.51 -2.91 13.96
C SER A 7 -0.92 -3.14 14.51
N ASP A 8 -1.07 -3.46 15.80
CA ASP A 8 -2.37 -3.51 16.48
C ASP A 8 -3.20 -2.21 16.31
N TRP A 9 -2.53 -1.08 16.04
CA TRP A 9 -3.16 0.19 15.72
C TRP A 9 -3.78 0.24 14.31
N ALA A 10 -3.26 -0.51 13.34
CA ALA A 10 -3.69 -0.42 11.94
C ALA A 10 -5.07 -1.05 11.75
N THR A 11 -5.38 -2.14 12.45
CA THR A 11 -6.71 -2.75 12.47
C THR A 11 -7.77 -1.78 12.97
N GLU A 12 -7.55 -1.11 14.11
CA GLU A 12 -8.49 -0.14 14.68
C GLU A 12 -8.63 1.14 13.83
N VAL A 13 -7.54 1.60 13.19
CA VAL A 13 -7.54 2.88 12.48
C VAL A 13 -7.94 2.75 11.01
N LEU A 14 -7.52 1.67 10.34
CA LEU A 14 -7.68 1.52 8.89
C LEU A 14 -8.83 0.58 8.52
N TYR A 15 -9.03 -0.51 9.25
CA TYR A 15 -9.95 -1.60 8.88
C TYR A 15 -11.25 -1.69 9.69
N ASP A 16 -11.31 -1.09 10.90
CA ASP A 16 -12.45 -1.21 11.83
C ASP A 16 -13.69 -0.39 11.43
N ARG A 17 -13.51 0.66 10.62
CA ARG A 17 -14.58 1.60 10.25
C ARG A 17 -14.76 1.74 8.75
N ALA A 18 -16.00 1.62 8.28
CA ALA A 18 -16.40 2.00 6.92
C ALA A 18 -15.81 3.38 6.58
N LEU A 19 -15.18 3.52 5.42
CA LEU A 19 -14.38 4.71 5.06
C LEU A 19 -15.14 6.03 5.30
N GLY A 20 -16.45 6.04 5.04
CA GLY A 20 -17.32 7.22 5.20
C GLY A 20 -17.69 7.60 6.64
N SER A 21 -17.39 6.78 7.65
CA SER A 21 -17.76 7.06 9.05
C SER A 21 -16.84 8.06 9.75
N VAL A 22 -15.64 8.31 9.21
CA VAL A 22 -14.66 9.23 9.78
C VAL A 22 -14.07 10.09 8.68
N ARG A 23 -14.17 11.41 8.81
CA ARG A 23 -13.69 12.37 7.80
C ARG A 23 -12.17 12.48 7.73
N TRP A 24 -11.50 12.37 8.88
CA TRP A 24 -10.05 12.58 8.99
C TRP A 24 -9.41 11.43 9.77
N ARG A 25 -8.41 10.79 9.16
CA ARG A 25 -7.56 9.80 9.81
C ARG A 25 -6.13 10.28 9.69
N TRP A 26 -5.41 10.22 10.81
CA TRP A 26 -4.02 10.65 10.88
C TRP A 26 -3.26 9.69 11.78
N THR A 27 -2.00 9.44 11.43
CA THR A 27 -1.11 8.56 12.19
C THR A 27 0.18 9.31 12.46
N TYR A 28 0.62 9.34 13.70
CA TYR A 28 1.88 9.96 14.11
C TYR A 28 2.75 8.95 14.86
N GLY A 29 4.07 9.06 14.75
CA GLY A 29 5.00 8.23 15.53
C GLY A 29 6.41 8.22 14.95
N GLY A 30 7.31 7.50 15.64
CA GLY A 30 8.73 7.41 15.26
C GLY A 30 9.03 6.62 13.99
N ARG A 31 10.30 6.65 13.57
CA ARG A 31 10.85 5.93 12.42
C ARG A 31 10.70 4.41 12.61
N GLY A 32 10.50 3.69 11.51
CA GLY A 32 10.40 2.22 11.50
C GLY A 32 9.07 1.65 11.99
N GLY A 33 8.09 2.48 12.34
CA GLY A 33 6.80 2.01 12.86
C GLY A 33 5.78 1.54 11.82
N GLY A 34 6.21 1.14 10.62
CA GLY A 34 5.35 0.55 9.57
C GLY A 34 4.38 1.50 8.87
N LYS A 35 3.72 2.41 9.59
CA LYS A 35 2.64 3.35 9.20
C LYS A 35 2.37 3.55 7.69
N SER A 36 3.34 4.04 6.93
CA SER A 36 3.15 4.27 5.48
C SER A 36 2.88 2.98 4.70
N VAL A 37 3.55 1.88 5.05
CA VAL A 37 3.39 0.56 4.45
C VAL A 37 1.98 0.03 4.72
N GLU A 38 1.53 0.05 5.98
CA GLU A 38 0.18 -0.42 6.30
C GLU A 38 -0.93 0.46 5.71
N ILE A 39 -0.74 1.79 5.64
CA ILE A 39 -1.68 2.67 4.94
C ILE A 39 -1.76 2.31 3.45
N ALA A 40 -0.61 2.07 2.80
CA ALA A 40 -0.58 1.65 1.40
C ALA A 40 -1.28 0.30 1.19
N ARG A 41 -1.02 -0.70 2.05
CA ARG A 41 -1.72 -2.00 2.01
C ARG A 41 -3.22 -1.85 2.15
N ALA A 42 -3.68 -1.06 3.13
CA ALA A 42 -5.10 -0.86 3.34
C ALA A 42 -5.77 -0.21 2.13
N LEU A 43 -5.16 0.82 1.53
CA LEU A 43 -5.68 1.49 0.35
C LEU A 43 -5.78 0.57 -0.87
N VAL A 44 -4.79 -0.30 -1.07
CA VAL A 44 -4.80 -1.31 -2.15
C VAL A 44 -5.89 -2.36 -1.90
N LEU A 45 -6.05 -2.86 -0.67
CA LEU A 45 -7.11 -3.81 -0.36
C LEU A 45 -8.50 -3.20 -0.54
N LEU A 46 -8.71 -1.99 -0.02
CA LEU A 46 -9.98 -1.29 -0.12
C LEU A 46 -10.33 -0.95 -1.57
N GLY A 47 -9.34 -0.51 -2.36
CA GLY A 47 -9.54 -0.22 -3.78
C GLY A 47 -9.81 -1.47 -4.63
N ALA A 48 -9.41 -2.64 -4.16
CA ALA A 48 -9.71 -3.92 -4.82
C ALA A 48 -11.14 -4.39 -4.50
N ILE A 49 -11.67 -4.00 -3.33
CA ILE A 49 -13.04 -4.31 -2.91
C ILE A 49 -14.04 -3.35 -3.56
N GLU A 50 -13.77 -2.04 -3.50
CA GLU A 50 -14.65 -0.98 -3.99
C GLU A 50 -13.86 0.02 -4.85
N PRO A 51 -14.34 0.39 -6.05
CA PRO A 51 -13.65 1.34 -6.89
C PRO A 51 -13.61 2.72 -6.23
N MET A 52 -12.42 3.16 -5.83
CA MET A 52 -12.21 4.42 -5.11
C MET A 52 -11.15 5.30 -5.79
N THR A 53 -11.36 6.61 -5.76
CA THR A 53 -10.39 7.60 -6.26
C THR A 53 -9.58 8.14 -5.08
N ILE A 54 -8.29 7.84 -5.03
CA ILE A 54 -7.38 8.24 -3.93
C ILE A 54 -6.34 9.24 -4.44
N LEU A 55 -6.25 10.39 -3.79
CA LEU A 55 -5.17 11.36 -4.00
C LEU A 55 -4.01 11.08 -3.02
N CYS A 56 -2.83 10.77 -3.55
CA CYS A 56 -1.60 10.72 -2.77
C CYS A 56 -0.85 12.06 -2.93
N ALA A 57 -0.66 12.78 -1.83
CA ALA A 57 0.00 14.10 -1.84
C ALA A 57 1.18 14.16 -0.87
N ARG A 58 2.14 15.03 -1.18
CA ARG A 58 3.30 15.37 -0.34
C ARG A 58 3.54 16.88 -0.40
N GLU A 59 4.27 17.41 0.58
CA GLU A 59 4.58 18.85 0.68
C GLU A 59 5.40 19.36 -0.52
N PHE A 60 6.45 18.64 -0.89
CA PHE A 60 7.27 18.90 -2.06
C PHE A 60 7.41 17.63 -2.89
N GLN A 61 7.19 17.71 -4.19
CA GLN A 61 7.30 16.59 -5.12
C GLN A 61 8.04 17.03 -6.39
N ASN A 62 9.35 16.80 -6.44
CA ASN A 62 10.19 17.18 -7.59
C ASN A 62 10.16 16.13 -8.70
N SER A 63 9.94 14.85 -8.35
CA SER A 63 9.82 13.76 -9.31
C SER A 63 8.72 12.79 -8.91
N ILE A 64 8.14 12.08 -9.89
CA ILE A 64 7.22 10.97 -9.64
C ILE A 64 7.93 9.80 -8.94
N ASN A 65 9.26 9.66 -9.13
CA ASN A 65 10.04 8.62 -8.47
C ASN A 65 10.12 8.80 -6.95
N ASP A 66 10.01 10.04 -6.47
CA ASP A 66 9.96 10.37 -5.03
C ASP A 66 8.55 10.23 -4.42
N SER A 67 7.57 9.84 -5.24
CA SER A 67 6.18 9.68 -4.80
C SER A 67 5.95 8.36 -4.05
N VAL A 68 4.70 8.15 -3.60
CA VAL A 68 4.26 6.92 -2.92
C VAL A 68 4.02 5.77 -3.92
N LEU A 69 4.20 6.00 -5.23
CA LEU A 69 3.90 5.03 -6.28
C LEU A 69 4.70 3.72 -6.12
N ALA A 70 6.01 3.80 -5.89
CA ALA A 70 6.86 2.61 -5.70
C ALA A 70 6.45 1.80 -4.45
N LEU A 71 5.99 2.49 -3.40
CA LEU A 71 5.48 1.83 -2.20
C LEU A 71 4.19 1.06 -2.51
N LEU A 72 3.25 1.68 -3.24
CA LEU A 72 1.99 1.04 -3.64
C LEU A 72 2.23 -0.16 -4.55
N GLU A 73 3.13 -0.03 -5.53
CA GLU A 73 3.51 -1.12 -6.43
C GLU A 73 4.07 -2.32 -5.66
N ALA A 74 4.99 -2.08 -4.72
CA ALA A 74 5.51 -3.13 -3.84
C ALA A 74 4.38 -3.80 -3.04
N GLN A 75 3.41 -3.04 -2.52
CA GLN A 75 2.29 -3.63 -1.79
C GLN A 75 1.32 -4.41 -2.68
N ILE A 76 1.10 -3.98 -3.93
CA ILE A 76 0.30 -4.73 -4.90
C ILE A 76 0.93 -6.09 -5.19
N ILE A 77 2.26 -6.12 -5.36
CA ILE A 77 3.02 -7.35 -5.60
C ILE A 77 2.99 -8.25 -4.35
N ASP A 78 3.27 -7.71 -3.17
CA ASP A 78 3.25 -8.44 -1.90
C ASP A 78 1.88 -9.07 -1.62
N LEU A 79 0.79 -8.41 -1.99
CA LEU A 79 -0.58 -8.88 -1.81
C LEU A 79 -1.06 -9.80 -2.96
N GLY A 80 -0.28 -9.97 -4.03
CA GLY A 80 -0.66 -10.77 -5.20
C GLY A 80 -1.77 -10.16 -6.06
N LEU A 81 -2.01 -8.85 -5.93
CA LEU A 81 -3.09 -8.12 -6.59
C LEU A 81 -2.69 -7.53 -7.96
N SER A 82 -1.53 -7.93 -8.49
CA SER A 82 -1.00 -7.46 -9.77
C SER A 82 -1.93 -7.73 -10.97
N HIS A 83 -2.87 -8.67 -10.84
CA HIS A 83 -3.87 -8.98 -11.86
C HIS A 83 -5.07 -8.02 -11.86
N VAL A 84 -5.30 -7.30 -10.75
CA VAL A 84 -6.39 -6.32 -10.59
C VAL A 84 -5.95 -4.92 -10.98
N TYR A 85 -4.69 -4.59 -10.72
CA TYR A 85 -4.16 -3.24 -10.89
C TYR A 85 -3.29 -3.09 -12.15
N LYS A 86 -3.49 -1.97 -12.84
CA LYS A 86 -2.59 -1.51 -13.91
C LYS A 86 -1.75 -0.35 -13.40
N VAL A 87 -0.46 -0.57 -13.17
CA VAL A 87 0.49 0.48 -12.79
C VAL A 87 0.95 1.22 -14.04
N LEU A 88 0.81 2.54 -14.06
CA LEU A 88 1.24 3.42 -15.15
C LEU A 88 2.48 4.20 -14.68
N GLY A 89 3.68 3.69 -14.95
CA GLY A 89 4.94 4.27 -14.46
C GLY A 89 6.17 3.53 -15.00
N THR A 90 7.27 4.24 -15.18
CA THR A 90 8.36 3.98 -16.16
C THR A 90 9.44 2.97 -15.78
N ILE A 91 9.23 2.11 -14.78
CA ILE A 91 10.21 1.09 -14.43
C ILE A 91 9.58 -0.27 -14.69
N PRO A 92 10.06 -1.05 -15.68
CA PRO A 92 9.66 -2.43 -15.76
C PRO A 92 10.17 -3.11 -14.48
N THR A 93 9.27 -3.49 -13.57
CA THR A 93 9.58 -4.54 -12.62
C THR A 93 10.07 -5.72 -13.44
N PRO A 94 11.28 -6.26 -13.20
CA PRO A 94 11.62 -7.48 -13.87
C PRO A 94 10.61 -8.53 -13.40
N SER A 95 9.90 -9.09 -14.36
CA SER A 95 8.96 -10.19 -14.19
C SER A 95 9.74 -11.47 -13.85
N TYR A 96 10.56 -11.46 -12.81
CA TYR A 96 11.10 -12.69 -12.25
C TYR A 96 9.98 -13.30 -11.41
N SER A 97 9.29 -14.23 -12.02
CA SER A 97 8.43 -15.14 -11.29
C SER A 97 9.33 -16.03 -10.44
N LEU A 98 8.92 -16.37 -9.21
CA LEU A 98 9.60 -17.41 -8.42
C LEU A 98 9.57 -18.79 -9.12
N ALA A 99 8.86 -18.92 -10.25
CA ALA A 99 8.88 -20.10 -11.10
C ALA A 99 10.09 -20.16 -12.06
N ASP A 100 10.85 -19.07 -12.23
CA ASP A 100 12.04 -19.02 -13.11
C ASP A 100 13.35 -19.39 -12.39
N LEU A 101 13.27 -19.66 -11.08
CA LEU A 101 14.39 -20.15 -10.25
C LEU A 101 14.10 -21.57 -9.75
N SER A 102 14.05 -22.53 -10.67
CA SER A 102 14.37 -23.93 -10.38
C SER A 102 15.61 -24.32 -11.17
N PRO A 103 16.62 -24.98 -10.57
CA PRO A 103 17.61 -25.71 -11.35
C PRO A 103 16.97 -26.86 -12.13
#